data_AF-A0A8H4Y3G6-F1
#
_entry.id   AF-A0A8H4Y3G6-F1
#
_cell.length_a   1.000
_cell.length_b   1.000
_cell.length_c   1.000
_cell.angle_alpha   90.00
_cell.angle_beta   90.00
_cell.angle_gamma   90.00
#
_symmetry.space_group_name_H-M   'P 1'
#
loop_
_entity.id
_entity.type
_entity.pdbx_description
1 polymer ?
#
loop_
_entity_poly.entity_id
_entity_poly.type
_entity_poly.pdbx_seq_one_letter_code
_entity_poly.pdbx_strand_id
1 'polypeptide(L)'
;MQYITNSALPSTPHKVGLNIRERFAFAYFHEPSFQAVVKPLPGYDAGQEPKEGVHYGKHFTNMFIRNYRERITTKRLIDEGRYELLEKESLQTMTA
;
A
#
# COMPACT_ATOMS: atom_id res chain seq x y z
N MET A 1 -7.76 -1.11 -5.68
CA MET A 1 -8.77 -1.19 -6.76
C MET A 1 -8.35 -0.42 -8.02
N GLN A 2 -8.10 0.89 -7.95
CA GLN A 2 -7.76 1.70 -9.14
C GLN A 2 -6.71 1.07 -10.05
N TYR A 3 -5.59 0.60 -9.48
CA TYR A 3 -4.55 -0.07 -10.25
C TYR A 3 -5.05 -1.36 -10.93
N ILE A 4 -5.75 -2.26 -10.21
CA ILE A 4 -6.17 -3.56 -10.78
C ILE A 4 -7.29 -3.46 -11.82
N THR A 5 -8.08 -2.39 -11.78
CA THR A 5 -9.24 -2.20 -12.66
C THR A 5 -9.01 -1.11 -13.71
N ASN A 6 -7.78 -0.68 -13.95
CA ASN A 6 -7.46 0.46 -14.83
C ASN A 6 -8.40 1.67 -14.63
N SER A 7 -8.54 2.11 -13.38
CA SER A 7 -9.41 3.24 -13.00
C SER A 7 -10.92 3.09 -13.28
N ALA A 8 -11.41 1.93 -13.74
CA ALA A 8 -12.85 1.66 -13.75
C ALA A 8 -13.47 1.79 -12.36
N LEU A 9 -12.70 1.44 -11.30
CA LEU A 9 -12.99 1.76 -9.91
C LEU A 9 -11.89 2.69 -9.34
N PRO A 10 -12.10 4.03 -9.34
CA PRO A 10 -11.09 4.97 -8.88
C PRO A 10 -10.90 4.91 -7.36
N SER A 11 -9.69 5.20 -6.89
CA SER A 11 -9.39 5.35 -5.46
C SER A 11 -9.94 6.69 -5.00
N THR A 12 -11.06 6.68 -4.28
CA THR A 12 -11.81 7.90 -3.91
C THR A 12 -10.98 8.86 -3.05
N PRO A 13 -10.66 10.07 -3.54
CA PRO A 13 -10.05 11.10 -2.72
C PRO A 13 -11.03 11.57 -1.64
N HIS A 14 -10.53 11.78 -0.42
CA HIS A 14 -11.35 12.24 0.70
C HIS A 14 -10.54 13.13 1.64
N LYS A 15 -11.24 13.99 2.38
CA LYS A 15 -10.67 14.90 3.39
C LYS A 15 -11.64 15.06 4.56
N VAL A 16 -11.12 15.47 5.71
CA VAL A 16 -11.92 15.73 6.92
C VAL A 16 -11.70 17.18 7.35
N GLY A 17 -12.79 17.92 7.56
CA GLY A 17 -12.77 19.24 8.20
C GLY A 17 -13.04 19.12 9.70
N LEU A 18 -12.45 20.01 10.49
CA LEU A 18 -12.73 20.10 11.93
C LEU A 18 -14.14 20.65 12.15
N ASN A 19 -14.77 20.22 13.24
CA ASN A 19 -16.06 20.72 13.71
C ASN A 19 -15.89 21.45 15.05
N ILE A 20 -16.92 22.17 15.52
CA ILE A 20 -16.93 22.84 16.83
C ILE A 20 -17.02 21.87 18.02
N ARG A 21 -17.16 20.57 17.74
CA ARG A 21 -17.22 19.49 18.72
C ARG A 21 -16.42 18.29 18.20
N GLU A 22 -16.00 17.44 19.11
CA GLU A 22 -15.29 16.20 18.77
C GLU A 22 -16.13 15.27 17.88
N ARG A 23 -15.44 14.54 17.01
CA ARG A 23 -16.03 13.53 16.14
C ARG A 23 -15.16 12.28 16.17
N PHE A 24 -15.74 11.18 16.65
CA PHE A 24 -15.11 9.87 16.61
C PHE A 24 -15.46 9.16 15.32
N ALA A 25 -14.47 8.54 14.69
CA ALA A 25 -14.67 7.75 13.47
C ALA A 25 -13.60 6.65 13.39
N PHE A 26 -13.97 5.54 12.77
CA PHE A 26 -13.06 4.46 12.42
C PHE A 26 -12.95 4.39 10.91
N ALA A 27 -11.73 4.39 10.39
CA ALA A 27 -11.43 4.06 9.00
C ALA A 27 -10.86 2.64 8.98
N TYR A 28 -11.57 1.74 8.30
CA TYR A 28 -11.15 0.36 8.09
C TYR A 28 -10.63 0.18 6.67
N PHE A 29 -9.54 -0.56 6.55
CA PHE A 29 -8.93 -0.92 5.27
C PHE A 29 -8.91 -2.44 5.16
N HIS A 30 -9.58 -2.99 4.14
CA HIS A 30 -9.52 -4.40 3.80
C HIS A 30 -8.45 -4.60 2.73
N GLU A 31 -7.33 -5.18 3.13
CA GLU A 31 -6.09 -5.10 2.38
C GLU A 31 -5.63 -6.48 1.87
N PRO A 32 -4.87 -6.53 0.77
CA PRO A 32 -4.19 -7.76 0.35
C PRO A 32 -3.25 -8.31 1.43
N SER A 33 -2.85 -9.57 1.29
CA SER A 33 -1.71 -10.11 2.04
C SER A 33 -0.48 -9.21 1.84
N PHE A 34 0.32 -9.05 2.90
CA PHE A 34 1.54 -8.22 2.85
C PHE A 34 2.53 -8.71 1.76
N GLN A 35 2.54 -10.02 1.49
CA GLN A 35 3.41 -10.62 0.47
C GLN A 35 2.84 -10.54 -0.95
N ALA A 36 1.58 -10.13 -1.11
CA ALA A 36 0.92 -10.18 -2.41
C ALA A 36 1.53 -9.16 -3.39
N VAL A 37 1.78 -9.61 -4.62
CA VAL A 37 2.03 -8.75 -5.78
C VAL A 37 0.75 -8.64 -6.58
N VAL A 38 0.15 -7.45 -6.54
CA VAL A 38 -1.15 -7.16 -7.14
C VAL A 38 -0.95 -6.79 -8.61
N LYS A 39 -1.71 -7.40 -9.53
CA LYS A 39 -1.63 -7.16 -10.99
C LYS A 39 -2.99 -6.76 -11.57
N PRO A 40 -3.04 -6.14 -12.76
CA PRO A 40 -4.30 -5.87 -13.46
C PRO A 40 -5.14 -7.15 -13.61
N LEU A 41 -6.46 -7.02 -13.44
CA LEU A 41 -7.40 -8.11 -13.70
C LEU A 41 -7.46 -8.40 -15.21
N PRO A 42 -7.82 -9.64 -15.62
CA PRO A 42 -8.08 -9.95 -17.01
C PRO A 42 -9.07 -8.95 -17.64
N GLY A 43 -8.72 -8.39 -18.80
CA GLY A 43 -9.52 -7.37 -19.48
C GLY A 43 -9.35 -5.94 -18.95
N TYR A 44 -8.55 -5.73 -17.89
CA TYR A 44 -8.21 -4.42 -17.33
C TYR A 44 -6.72 -4.09 -17.44
N ASP A 45 -5.94 -4.87 -18.19
CA ASP A 45 -4.58 -4.49 -18.54
C ASP A 45 -4.62 -3.50 -19.72
N ALA A 46 -4.23 -2.26 -19.44
CA ALA A 46 -4.13 -1.18 -20.41
C ALA A 46 -2.75 -0.52 -20.38
N GLY A 47 -1.72 -1.27 -19.97
CA GLY A 47 -0.37 -0.73 -19.80
C GLY A 47 -0.19 0.09 -18.53
N GLN A 48 -0.88 -0.27 -17.44
CA GLN A 48 -0.61 0.34 -16.13
C GLN A 48 0.83 0.08 -15.70
N GLU A 49 1.50 1.12 -15.21
CA GLU A 49 2.81 0.99 -14.56
C GLU A 49 2.65 0.87 -13.03
N PRO A 50 3.47 0.05 -12.34
CA PRO A 50 4.49 -0.84 -12.91
C PRO A 50 3.87 -2.09 -13.58
N LYS A 51 4.42 -2.51 -14.73
CA LYS A 51 3.99 -3.76 -15.41
C LYS A 51 4.11 -5.01 -14.55
N GLU A 52 5.10 -5.02 -13.65
CA GLU A 52 5.46 -6.22 -12.89
C GLU A 52 4.49 -6.46 -11.72
N GLY A 53 3.59 -5.50 -11.48
CA GLY A 53 2.66 -5.51 -10.37
C GLY A 53 3.12 -4.63 -9.22
N VAL A 54 2.19 -4.39 -8.30
CA VAL A 54 2.44 -3.63 -7.07
C VAL A 54 2.57 -4.62 -5.92
N HIS A 55 3.79 -4.77 -5.38
CA HIS A 55 3.98 -5.46 -4.10
C HIS A 55 3.32 -4.68 -2.97
N TYR A 56 2.27 -5.26 -2.37
CA TYR A 56 1.42 -4.55 -1.42
C TYR A 56 2.19 -4.16 -0.16
N GLY A 57 3.02 -5.05 0.39
CA GLY A 57 3.81 -4.75 1.58
C GLY A 57 4.78 -3.58 1.40
N LYS A 58 5.42 -3.46 0.23
CA LYS A 58 6.28 -2.32 -0.12
C LYS A 58 5.46 -1.04 -0.33
N HIS A 59 4.31 -1.12 -0.99
CA HIS A 59 3.40 0.02 -1.11
C HIS A 59 2.96 0.56 0.26
N PHE A 60 2.49 -0.33 1.14
CA PHE A 60 2.12 -0.01 2.52
C PHE A 60 3.29 0.64 3.27
N THR A 61 4.45 0.00 3.23
CA THR A 61 5.63 0.47 3.96
C THR A 61 6.07 1.86 3.50
N ASN A 62 6.09 2.12 2.19
CA ASN A 62 6.40 3.45 1.64
C ASN A 62 5.44 4.54 2.11
N MET A 63 4.14 4.24 2.12
CA MET A 63 3.10 5.14 2.64
C MET A 63 3.36 5.50 4.10
N PHE A 64 3.65 4.52 4.95
CA PHE A 64 3.85 4.75 6.39
C PHE A 64 5.20 5.43 6.71
N ILE A 65 6.28 5.09 6.00
CA ILE A 65 7.56 5.83 6.11
C ILE A 65 7.34 7.30 5.76
N ARG A 66 6.63 7.59 4.66
CA ARG A 66 6.35 8.97 4.23
C ARG A 66 5.56 9.75 5.27
N ASN A 67 4.56 9.14 5.89
CA ASN A 67 3.67 9.77 6.86
C ASN A 67 4.29 9.92 8.25
N TYR A 68 5.20 9.01 8.64
CA TYR A 68 5.73 8.92 10.00
C TYR A 68 7.27 8.87 10.02
N ARG A 69 7.92 9.79 9.30
CA ARG A 69 9.37 9.79 9.08
C ARG A 69 10.20 9.71 10.37
N GLU A 70 9.80 10.45 11.39
CA GLU A 70 10.54 10.53 12.66
C GLU A 70 10.18 9.45 13.69
N ARG A 71 9.20 8.60 13.40
CA ARG A 71 8.74 7.58 14.35
C ARG A 71 9.81 6.51 14.54
N ILE A 72 9.96 6.01 15.76
CA ILE A 72 10.92 4.94 16.11
C ILE A 72 10.82 3.71 15.19
N THR A 73 9.62 3.39 14.71
CA THR A 73 9.38 2.27 13.78
C THR A 73 10.05 2.51 12.43
N THR A 74 9.96 3.73 11.89
CA THR A 74 10.61 4.12 10.64
C THR A 74 12.11 4.12 10.78
N LYS A 75 12.63 4.71 11.88
CA LYS A 75 14.07 4.73 12.18
C LYS A 75 14.64 3.32 12.25
N ARG A 76 14.05 2.47 13.09
CA ARG A 76 14.46 1.06 13.23
C ARG A 76 14.37 0.27 11.92
N LEU A 77 13.34 0.49 11.11
CA LEU A 77 13.19 -0.18 9.82
C LEU A 77 14.37 0.15 8.88
N ILE A 78 14.80 1.42 8.85
CA ILE A 78 15.90 1.90 8.01
C ILE A 78 17.25 1.49 8.61
N ASP A 79 17.47 1.76 9.89
CA ASP A 79 18.75 1.52 10.59
C ASP A 79 19.13 0.04 10.60
N GLU A 80 18.14 -0.87 10.66
CA GLU A 80 18.36 -2.31 10.63
C GLU A 80 18.30 -2.92 9.22
N GLY A 81 18.21 -2.11 8.16
CA GLY A 81 18.18 -2.59 6.77
C GLY A 81 16.96 -3.49 6.46
N ARG A 82 15.83 -3.26 7.14
CA ARG A 82 14.62 -4.08 7.00
C ARG A 82 13.80 -3.69 5.78
N TYR A 83 13.93 -2.45 5.30
CA TYR A 83 13.21 -1.99 4.11
C TYR A 83 13.67 -2.75 2.86
N GLU A 84 14.97 -3.00 2.75
CA GLU A 84 15.64 -3.73 1.66
C GLU A 84 15.18 -5.19 1.59
N LEU A 85 14.70 -5.74 2.70
CA LEU A 85 14.14 -7.10 2.72
C LEU A 85 12.91 -7.21 1.82
N LEU A 86 12.16 -6.13 1.59
CA LEU A 86 10.94 -6.14 0.77
C LEU A 86 11.21 -6.44 -0.71
N GLU A 87 12.46 -6.34 -1.16
CA GLU A 87 12.86 -6.77 -2.52
C GLU A 87 13.11 -8.29 -2.61
N LYS A 88 13.17 -9.01 -1.48
CA LYS A 88 13.42 -10.45 -1.48
C LYS A 88 12.19 -11.19 -2.00
N GLU A 89 12.42 -12.12 -2.93
CA GLU A 89 11.36 -12.95 -3.53
C GLU A 89 10.54 -13.70 -2.46
N SER A 90 11.18 -14.19 -1.39
CA SER A 90 10.50 -14.85 -0.27
C SER A 90 9.45 -13.98 0.44
N LEU A 91 9.50 -12.66 0.27
CA LEU A 91 8.52 -11.70 0.78
C LEU A 91 7.56 -11.19 -0.29
N GLN A 92 7.66 -11.68 -1.53
CA GLN A 92 6.77 -11.38 -2.66
C GLN A 92 6.04 -12.61 -3.21
N THR A 93 6.36 -13.81 -2.71
CA THR A 93 5.69 -15.05 -3.06
C THR A 93 4.71 -15.47 -1.98
N MET A 94 3.49 -15.84 -2.40
CA MET A 94 2.55 -16.56 -1.54
C MET A 94 2.67 -18.04 -1.89
N THR A 95 3.02 -18.87 -0.91
CA THR A 95 2.89 -20.33 -1.06
C THR A 95 1.41 -20.69 -1.21
N ALA A 96 1.08 -21.43 -2.26
CA ALA A 96 -0.25 -21.94 -2.54
C ALA A 96 -0.64 -23.08 -1.58
#